data_AF-A0A9D1CIT8-F1
#
_entry.id   AF-A0A9D1CIT8-F1
#
_cell.length_a   1.000
_cell.length_b   1.000
_cell.length_c   1.000
_cell.angle_alpha   90.00
_cell.angle_beta   90.00
_cell.angle_gamma   90.00
#
_symmetry.space_group_name_H-M   'P 1'
#
loop_
_entity.id
_entity.type
_entity.pdbx_description
1 polymer ?
#
loop_
_entity_poly.entity_id
_entity_poly.type
_entity_poly.pdbx_seq_one_letter_code
_entity_poly.pdbx_strand_id
1 'polypeptide(L)'
;MTEQEFRKALARSLDRDLPPELRARILTQVRGKDIVMKKKFSIGFAFVLILVLLAATALALSLHGYLETVAGMQKESGYYVDWSLSEKRQLLDAMQEHGLLSADDAAALTDEAAIDAYIIGRYGTDGRSDTIGLYSILETELGDISTWPQETKVWYSDLLARLGLLGDDEEIYLMPDDASVSPEAAVDAARRAVEDAYALGEHALDGCEASWDLRAYKDVPAHYLIVLTADEVSCSVAVGTDGHVMSSADAPLFLSPAEEREQRERDAYRLDEEVASVIQAYSLEHGLTGSWFHASLEDQFAIYNLIRPIILENMAENPLYSDRQSLYLIDHPYGLPDADALPLDEAIALALRTAAQAANVSQSLFSDDIIRHYIVADSAQPLWKIVVSPTEEGREAGLTQWLVEIDAHTGEVTRTIDRVTYLDTYQHVDGFVY
;
A
#
# COMPACT_ATOMS: atom_id res chain seq x y z
N MET A 1 21.38 1.34 -26.54
CA MET A 1 20.76 2.23 -27.55
C MET A 1 21.63 2.24 -28.81
N THR A 2 21.08 1.77 -29.93
CA THR A 2 21.75 1.74 -31.24
C THR A 2 21.68 3.10 -31.94
N GLU A 3 22.60 3.38 -32.86
CA GLU A 3 22.61 4.62 -33.66
C GLU A 3 21.30 4.86 -34.41
N GLN A 4 20.61 3.77 -34.79
CA GLN A 4 19.33 3.82 -35.48
C GLN A 4 18.18 4.20 -34.53
N GLU A 5 18.21 3.74 -33.27
CA GLU A 5 17.26 4.12 -32.22
C GLU A 5 17.45 5.57 -31.78
N PHE A 6 18.71 6.00 -31.60
CA PHE A 6 19.05 7.40 -31.30
C PHE A 6 18.57 8.35 -32.40
N ARG A 7 18.76 7.99 -33.68
CA ARG A 7 18.24 8.77 -34.82
C ARG A 7 16.72 8.86 -34.85
N LYS A 8 16.03 7.78 -34.46
CA LYS A 8 14.57 7.74 -34.41
C LYS A 8 14.03 8.58 -33.25
N ALA A 9 14.68 8.53 -32.09
CA ALA A 9 14.37 9.36 -30.94
C ALA A 9 14.64 10.85 -31.20
N LEU A 10 15.78 11.17 -31.80
CA LEU A 10 16.14 12.53 -32.19
C LEU A 10 15.15 13.09 -33.22
N ALA A 11 14.81 12.32 -34.27
CA ALA A 11 13.81 12.75 -35.26
C ALA A 11 12.43 13.00 -34.65
N ARG A 12 12.01 12.18 -33.67
CA ARG A 12 10.75 12.38 -32.93
C ARG A 12 10.79 13.60 -32.01
N SER A 13 11.93 13.88 -31.38
CA SER A 13 12.09 15.05 -30.51
C SER A 13 12.08 16.38 -31.29
N LEU A 14 12.55 16.36 -32.53
CA LEU A 14 12.62 17.54 -33.41
C LEU A 14 11.31 17.85 -34.14
N ASP A 15 10.26 17.04 -33.95
CA ASP A 15 8.95 17.20 -34.59
C ASP A 15 8.00 18.15 -33.84
N ARG A 16 8.41 18.65 -32.66
CA ARG A 16 7.68 19.71 -31.95
C ARG A 16 8.49 21.01 -32.00
N ASP A 17 7.95 21.99 -32.72
CA ASP A 17 8.26 23.43 -32.66
C ASP A 17 9.60 23.97 -33.17
N LEU A 18 10.28 23.28 -34.08
CA LEU A 18 11.46 23.84 -34.77
C LEU A 18 11.13 24.45 -36.14
N PRO A 19 11.62 25.67 -36.45
CA PRO A 19 11.50 26.27 -37.78
C PRO A 19 12.04 25.33 -38.88
N PRO A 20 11.35 25.19 -40.03
CA PRO A 20 11.69 24.22 -41.07
C PRO A 20 13.13 24.30 -41.58
N GLU A 21 13.70 25.50 -41.59
CA GLU A 21 15.06 25.78 -42.05
C GLU A 21 16.13 25.29 -41.06
N LEU A 22 15.84 25.37 -39.75
CA LEU A 22 16.72 24.89 -38.69
C LEU A 22 16.69 23.36 -38.63
N ARG A 23 15.51 22.76 -38.81
CA ARG A 23 15.31 21.30 -38.95
C ARG A 23 16.10 20.76 -40.15
N ALA A 24 16.02 21.42 -41.31
CA ALA A 24 16.78 21.04 -42.50
C ALA A 24 18.29 21.13 -42.26
N ARG A 25 18.79 22.19 -41.59
CA ARG A 25 20.22 22.32 -41.24
C ARG A 25 20.70 21.22 -40.31
N ILE A 26 19.95 20.89 -39.26
CA ILE A 26 20.29 19.83 -38.29
C ILE A 26 20.30 18.46 -38.97
N LEU A 27 19.28 18.14 -39.77
CA LEU A 27 19.21 16.87 -40.51
C LEU A 27 20.31 16.73 -41.56
N THR A 28 20.72 17.84 -42.19
CA THR A 28 21.83 17.86 -43.16
C THR A 28 23.19 17.70 -42.47
N GLN A 29 23.36 18.24 -41.26
CA GLN A 29 24.53 18.03 -40.42
C GLN A 29 24.66 16.57 -39.92
N VAL A 30 23.52 15.91 -39.69
CA VAL A 30 23.46 14.51 -39.24
C VAL A 30 23.62 13.51 -40.40
N ARG A 31 23.25 13.87 -41.63
CA ARG A 31 23.35 13.01 -42.83
C ARG A 31 24.67 13.13 -43.61
N GLY A 32 25.55 14.07 -43.26
CA GLY A 32 26.73 14.40 -44.06
C GLY A 32 28.06 13.81 -43.56
N LYS A 33 28.46 12.70 -44.20
CA LYS A 33 29.79 12.03 -44.22
C LYS A 33 30.18 11.20 -43.00
N ASP A 34 30.63 9.98 -43.29
CA ASP A 34 31.30 9.05 -42.39
C ASP A 34 32.39 9.74 -41.58
N ILE A 35 32.06 10.16 -40.36
CA ILE A 35 33.07 10.60 -39.39
C ILE A 35 33.57 9.35 -38.69
N VAL A 36 34.68 8.82 -39.20
CA VAL A 36 35.56 7.95 -38.42
C VAL A 36 35.96 8.74 -37.16
N MET A 37 35.32 8.45 -36.02
CA MET A 37 35.55 9.17 -34.76
C MET A 37 36.99 9.00 -34.31
N LYS A 38 37.86 9.95 -34.65
CA LYS A 38 39.05 10.26 -33.83
C LYS A 38 38.62 11.27 -32.77
N LYS A 39 38.61 10.83 -31.52
CA LYS A 39 38.29 11.59 -30.30
C LYS A 39 38.77 13.04 -30.35
N LYS A 40 37.88 13.97 -30.69
CA LYS A 40 37.96 15.40 -30.36
C LYS A 40 36.53 15.91 -30.18
N PHE A 41 36.03 15.92 -28.94
CA PHE A 41 34.79 16.60 -28.60
C PHE A 41 34.93 18.07 -29.05
N SER A 42 34.08 18.50 -29.98
CA SER A 42 34.06 19.86 -30.49
C SER A 42 33.54 20.80 -29.40
N ILE A 43 34.27 21.88 -29.13
CA ILE A 43 33.90 22.95 -28.18
C ILE A 43 32.45 23.43 -28.43
N GLY A 44 31.99 23.43 -29.69
CA GLY A 44 30.61 23.81 -30.02
C GLY A 44 29.53 22.88 -29.46
N PHE A 45 29.80 21.57 -29.33
CA PHE A 45 28.86 20.62 -28.73
C PHE A 45 28.79 20.80 -27.21
N ALA A 46 29.93 21.05 -26.56
CA ALA A 46 29.97 21.37 -25.14
C ALA A 46 29.18 22.66 -24.83
N PHE A 47 29.30 23.70 -25.67
CA PHE A 47 28.51 24.94 -25.50
C PHE A 47 27.01 24.72 -25.65
N VAL A 48 26.56 23.91 -26.61
CA VAL A 48 25.13 23.58 -26.76
C VAL A 48 24.61 22.82 -25.55
N LEU A 49 25.38 21.83 -25.04
CA LEU A 49 25.00 21.09 -23.84
C LEU A 49 24.94 22.01 -22.61
N ILE A 50 25.90 22.92 -22.44
CA ILE A 50 25.89 23.93 -21.37
C ILE A 50 24.66 24.84 -21.49
N LEU A 51 24.29 25.28 -22.69
CA LEU A 51 23.10 26.12 -22.90
C LEU A 51 21.80 25.38 -22.57
N VAL A 52 21.69 24.09 -22.93
CA VAL A 52 20.54 23.26 -22.58
C VAL A 52 20.46 23.05 -21.08
N LEU A 53 21.58 22.76 -20.41
CA LEU A 53 21.65 22.62 -18.95
C LEU A 53 21.26 23.93 -18.26
N LEU A 54 21.80 25.07 -18.70
CA LEU A 54 21.45 26.39 -18.15
C LEU A 54 19.96 26.73 -18.34
N ALA A 55 19.38 26.40 -19.51
CA ALA A 55 17.95 26.60 -19.75
C ALA A 55 17.08 25.70 -18.86
N ALA A 56 17.48 24.44 -18.67
CA ALA A 56 16.80 23.52 -17.75
C ALA A 56 16.88 24.01 -16.29
N THR A 57 18.04 24.50 -15.84
CA THR A 57 18.20 25.08 -14.50
C THR A 57 17.34 26.33 -14.31
N ALA A 58 17.27 27.22 -15.30
CA ALA A 58 16.43 28.42 -15.23
C ALA A 58 14.94 28.07 -15.16
N LEU A 59 14.50 27.05 -15.90
CA LEU A 59 13.12 26.56 -15.86
C LEU A 59 12.78 25.94 -14.50
N ALA A 60 13.66 25.11 -13.95
CA ALA A 60 13.49 24.52 -12.63
C ALA A 60 13.40 25.58 -11.52
N LEU A 61 14.26 26.61 -11.56
CA LEU A 61 14.22 27.74 -10.63
C LEU A 61 12.93 28.56 -10.75
N SER A 62 12.44 28.76 -11.98
CA SER A 62 11.15 29.42 -12.21
C SER A 62 10.01 28.62 -11.58
N LEU A 63 9.98 27.31 -11.80
CA LEU A 63 8.93 26.46 -11.25
C LEU A 63 8.98 26.39 -9.71
N HIS A 64 10.16 26.37 -9.10
CA HIS A 64 10.27 26.46 -7.64
C HIS A 64 9.66 27.76 -7.10
N GLY A 65 9.92 28.91 -7.74
CA GLY A 65 9.32 30.20 -7.33
C GLY A 65 7.79 30.21 -7.37
N TYR A 66 7.20 29.59 -8.41
CA TYR A 66 5.74 29.39 -8.50
C TYR A 66 5.24 28.55 -7.32
N LEU A 67 5.88 27.42 -7.05
CA LEU A 67 5.47 26.50 -5.99
C LEU A 67 5.66 27.10 -4.59
N GLU A 68 6.69 27.91 -4.35
CA GLU A 68 6.84 28.65 -3.08
C GLU A 68 5.69 29.63 -2.87
N THR A 69 5.21 30.27 -3.95
CA THR A 69 4.04 31.17 -3.90
C THR A 69 2.78 30.39 -3.52
N VAL A 70 2.52 29.27 -4.20
CA VAL A 70 1.38 28.38 -3.91
C VAL A 70 1.43 27.87 -2.47
N ALA A 71 2.61 27.45 -2.00
CA ALA A 71 2.79 26.95 -0.65
C ALA A 71 2.50 28.03 0.41
N GLY A 72 2.92 29.27 0.16
CA GLY A 72 2.60 30.43 1.00
C GLY A 72 1.10 30.70 1.06
N MET A 73 0.42 30.67 -0.09
CA MET A 73 -1.04 30.84 -0.16
C MET A 73 -1.77 29.73 0.59
N GLN A 74 -1.34 28.48 0.44
CA GLN A 74 -1.95 27.36 1.18
C GLN A 74 -1.77 27.50 2.69
N LYS A 75 -0.59 27.95 3.14
CA LYS A 75 -0.34 28.20 4.57
C LYS A 75 -1.30 29.23 5.14
N GLU A 76 -1.60 30.29 4.39
CA GLU A 76 -2.43 31.40 4.86
C GLU A 76 -3.93 31.07 4.82
N SER A 77 -4.37 30.41 3.74
CA SER A 77 -5.80 30.30 3.42
C SER A 77 -6.29 28.88 3.17
N GLY A 78 -5.45 27.86 3.40
CA GLY A 78 -5.84 26.46 3.24
C GLY A 78 -5.89 26.01 1.78
N TYR A 79 -6.81 25.11 1.44
CA TYR A 79 -6.92 24.55 0.10
C TYR A 79 -7.56 25.55 -0.87
N TYR A 80 -7.40 25.34 -2.18
CA TYR A 80 -7.91 26.25 -3.21
C TYR A 80 -9.40 26.61 -3.06
N VAL A 81 -10.23 25.67 -2.59
CA VAL A 81 -11.67 25.90 -2.38
C VAL A 81 -11.96 27.02 -1.37
N ASP A 82 -11.05 27.27 -0.44
CA ASP A 82 -11.17 28.28 0.61
C ASP A 82 -10.61 29.65 0.19
N TRP A 83 -9.95 29.72 -0.97
CA TRP A 83 -9.31 30.94 -1.45
C TRP A 83 -10.33 31.95 -1.98
N SER A 84 -10.11 33.21 -1.64
CA SER A 84 -10.84 34.35 -2.19
C SER A 84 -10.55 34.55 -3.68
N LEU A 85 -11.44 35.24 -4.39
CA LEU A 85 -11.22 35.62 -5.80
C LEU A 85 -9.90 36.39 -6.00
N SER A 86 -9.47 37.20 -5.03
CA SER A 86 -8.16 37.88 -5.10
C SER A 86 -6.99 36.91 -5.08
N GLU A 87 -7.04 35.88 -4.24
CA GLU A 87 -6.01 34.85 -4.16
C GLU A 87 -6.03 33.98 -5.41
N LYS A 88 -7.21 33.61 -5.91
CA LYS A 88 -7.33 32.91 -7.20
C LYS A 88 -6.70 33.70 -8.36
N ARG A 89 -6.84 35.04 -8.36
CA ARG A 89 -6.16 35.91 -9.33
C ARG A 89 -4.65 35.95 -9.12
N GLN A 90 -4.20 36.01 -7.87
CA GLN A 90 -2.78 35.94 -7.52
C GLN A 90 -2.13 34.64 -8.01
N LEU A 91 -2.85 33.51 -7.94
CA LEU A 91 -2.38 32.24 -8.52
C LEU A 91 -2.15 32.39 -10.04
N LEU A 92 -3.10 32.98 -10.77
CA LEU A 92 -2.96 33.18 -12.21
C LEU A 92 -1.80 34.12 -12.54
N ASP A 93 -1.63 35.20 -11.79
CA ASP A 93 -0.50 36.12 -11.95
C ASP A 93 0.84 35.37 -11.76
N ALA A 94 0.93 34.51 -10.75
CA ALA A 94 2.10 33.65 -10.53
C ALA A 94 2.30 32.63 -11.66
N MET A 95 1.23 32.00 -12.16
CA MET A 95 1.31 31.10 -13.31
C MET A 95 1.82 31.83 -14.57
N GLN A 96 1.41 33.09 -14.79
CA GLN A 96 1.90 33.88 -15.91
C GLN A 96 3.36 34.28 -15.74
N GLU A 97 3.74 34.77 -14.55
CA GLU A 97 5.12 35.16 -14.23
C GLU A 97 6.11 34.02 -14.47
N HIS A 98 5.70 32.80 -14.15
CA HIS A 98 6.51 31.59 -14.29
C HIS A 98 6.32 30.84 -15.62
N GLY A 99 5.52 31.38 -16.55
CA GLY A 99 5.35 30.85 -17.90
C GLY A 99 4.44 29.62 -18.03
N LEU A 100 3.65 29.31 -17.00
CA LEU A 100 2.67 28.22 -16.95
C LEU A 100 1.31 28.60 -17.59
N LEU A 101 1.06 29.90 -17.74
CA LEU A 101 -0.14 30.48 -18.34
C LEU A 101 0.23 31.60 -19.32
N SER A 102 -0.34 31.59 -20.53
CA SER A 102 -0.08 32.64 -21.51
C SER A 102 -0.84 33.93 -21.18
N ALA A 103 -0.38 35.06 -21.73
CA ALA A 103 -1.07 36.35 -21.58
C ALA A 103 -2.49 36.32 -22.15
N ASP A 104 -2.67 35.65 -23.29
CA ASP A 104 -3.96 35.54 -23.97
C ASP A 104 -4.93 34.64 -23.20
N ASP A 105 -4.44 33.52 -22.65
CA ASP A 105 -5.27 32.60 -21.86
C ASP A 105 -5.71 33.27 -20.55
N ALA A 106 -4.81 33.95 -19.84
CA ALA A 106 -5.18 34.67 -18.62
C ALA A 106 -6.20 35.79 -18.89
N ALA A 107 -6.07 36.50 -20.01
CA ALA A 107 -7.02 37.54 -20.39
C ALA A 107 -8.44 36.98 -20.67
N ALA A 108 -8.56 35.70 -21.01
CA ALA A 108 -9.84 35.01 -21.20
C ALA A 108 -10.49 34.57 -19.86
N LEU A 109 -9.73 34.50 -18.76
CA LEU A 109 -10.20 34.12 -17.43
C LEU A 109 -10.77 35.33 -16.67
N THR A 110 -11.93 35.83 -17.11
CA THR A 110 -12.45 37.13 -16.67
C THR A 110 -13.17 37.12 -15.31
N ASP A 111 -13.81 36.01 -14.95
CA ASP A 111 -14.61 35.85 -13.72
C ASP A 111 -14.22 34.58 -12.95
N GLU A 112 -14.69 34.49 -11.70
CA GLU A 112 -14.34 33.40 -10.80
C GLU A 112 -14.71 32.02 -11.35
N ALA A 113 -15.85 31.89 -12.03
CA ALA A 113 -16.28 30.60 -12.59
C ALA A 113 -15.37 30.13 -13.72
N ALA A 114 -14.88 31.05 -14.56
CA ALA A 114 -13.90 30.74 -15.60
C ALA A 114 -12.55 30.33 -14.99
N ILE A 115 -12.11 31.02 -13.93
CA ILE A 115 -10.87 30.70 -13.21
C ILE A 115 -10.98 29.31 -12.57
N ASP A 116 -12.05 29.06 -11.84
CA ASP A 116 -12.30 27.77 -11.18
C ASP A 116 -12.35 26.62 -12.20
N ALA A 117 -13.06 26.80 -13.31
CA ALA A 117 -13.12 25.78 -14.36
C ALA A 117 -11.72 25.46 -14.95
N TYR A 118 -10.88 26.48 -15.13
CA TYR A 118 -9.50 26.29 -15.62
C TYR A 118 -8.62 25.57 -14.60
N ILE A 119 -8.62 26.03 -13.35
CA ILE A 119 -7.78 25.48 -12.27
C ILE A 119 -8.21 24.06 -11.91
N ILE A 120 -9.51 23.80 -11.78
CA ILE A 120 -10.07 22.46 -11.54
C ILE A 120 -9.73 21.53 -12.72
N GLY A 121 -9.84 22.02 -13.95
CA GLY A 121 -9.49 21.23 -15.13
C GLY A 121 -8.01 20.85 -15.20
N ARG A 122 -7.12 21.65 -14.59
CA ARG A 122 -5.66 21.41 -14.60
C ARG A 122 -5.20 20.59 -13.39
N TYR A 123 -5.68 20.91 -12.19
CA TYR A 123 -5.16 20.38 -10.93
C TYR A 123 -6.18 19.60 -10.10
N GLY A 124 -7.47 19.63 -10.48
CA GLY A 124 -8.54 18.97 -9.73
C GLY A 124 -8.59 17.48 -10.01
N THR A 125 -8.55 16.67 -8.96
CA THR A 125 -8.79 15.22 -9.05
C THR A 125 -10.28 14.98 -9.22
N ASP A 126 -10.68 14.29 -10.29
CA ASP A 126 -12.10 14.05 -10.64
C ASP A 126 -12.97 15.33 -10.69
N GLY A 127 -12.37 16.47 -11.03
CA GLY A 127 -13.07 17.75 -11.11
C GLY A 127 -13.40 18.39 -9.74
N ARG A 128 -12.74 17.94 -8.67
CA ARG A 128 -12.91 18.49 -7.32
C ARG A 128 -11.94 19.65 -7.06
N SER A 129 -12.45 20.73 -6.47
CA SER A 129 -11.64 21.89 -6.06
C SER A 129 -11.06 21.77 -4.65
N ASP A 130 -11.70 20.98 -3.78
CA ASP A 130 -11.29 20.77 -2.39
C ASP A 130 -10.06 19.87 -2.24
N THR A 131 -9.64 19.21 -3.32
CA THR A 131 -8.40 18.42 -3.37
C THR A 131 -7.21 19.23 -3.89
N ILE A 132 -7.43 20.47 -4.35
CA ILE A 132 -6.38 21.27 -4.98
C ILE A 132 -5.58 21.97 -3.89
N GLY A 133 -4.32 21.55 -3.78
CA GLY A 133 -3.32 22.13 -2.89
C GLY A 133 -1.92 22.03 -3.49
N LEU A 134 -0.92 22.36 -2.68
CA LEU A 134 0.50 22.34 -3.04
C LEU A 134 0.89 20.99 -3.63
N TYR A 135 0.54 19.88 -2.98
CA TYR A 135 0.90 18.55 -3.48
C TYR A 135 0.32 18.25 -4.87
N SER A 136 -0.98 18.47 -5.10
CA SER A 136 -1.62 18.17 -6.39
C SER A 136 -1.10 19.07 -7.53
N ILE A 137 -0.83 20.35 -7.23
CA ILE A 137 -0.20 21.27 -8.17
C ILE A 137 1.21 20.79 -8.50
N LEU A 138 1.97 20.43 -7.48
CA LEU A 138 3.35 20.00 -7.61
C LEU A 138 3.44 18.69 -8.41
N GLU A 139 2.63 17.68 -8.07
CA GLU A 139 2.53 16.43 -8.82
C GLU A 139 2.17 16.65 -10.30
N THR A 140 1.30 17.62 -10.60
CA THR A 140 0.96 17.97 -11.99
C THR A 140 2.13 18.61 -12.74
N GLU A 141 2.90 19.49 -12.08
CA GLU A 141 3.98 20.25 -12.75
C GLU A 141 5.34 19.53 -12.75
N LEU A 142 5.65 18.72 -11.73
CA LEU A 142 6.92 17.99 -11.60
C LEU A 142 6.78 16.48 -11.83
N GLY A 143 5.56 15.95 -11.91
CA GLY A 143 5.29 14.52 -11.97
C GLY A 143 5.33 13.84 -10.60
N ASP A 144 5.26 12.52 -10.60
CA ASP A 144 5.29 11.70 -9.39
C ASP A 144 6.59 11.91 -8.60
N ILE A 145 6.48 12.11 -7.28
CA ILE A 145 7.61 12.41 -6.40
C ILE A 145 8.70 11.34 -6.47
N SER A 146 8.37 10.07 -6.70
CA SER A 146 9.35 8.99 -6.85
C SER A 146 10.34 9.22 -7.99
N THR A 147 9.94 10.00 -9.01
CA THR A 147 10.76 10.30 -10.19
C THR A 147 11.64 11.54 -10.02
N TRP A 148 11.45 12.33 -8.96
CA TRP A 148 12.18 13.58 -8.80
C TRP A 148 13.65 13.35 -8.45
N PRO A 149 14.55 14.24 -8.89
CA PRO A 149 15.91 14.29 -8.36
C PRO A 149 15.90 14.51 -6.84
N GLN A 150 16.86 13.92 -6.14
CA GLN A 150 16.98 14.04 -4.69
C GLN A 150 17.03 15.51 -4.22
N GLU A 151 17.73 16.38 -4.96
CA GLU A 151 17.82 17.81 -4.66
C GLU A 151 16.44 18.50 -4.62
N THR A 152 15.53 18.11 -5.53
CA THR A 152 14.15 18.62 -5.55
C THR A 152 13.35 18.11 -4.37
N LYS A 153 13.53 16.83 -3.98
CA LYS A 153 12.89 16.26 -2.78
C LYS A 153 13.35 16.97 -1.51
N VAL A 154 14.66 17.26 -1.38
CA VAL A 154 15.20 18.03 -0.25
C VAL A 154 14.59 19.42 -0.19
N TRP A 155 14.58 20.16 -1.31
CA TRP A 155 13.96 21.48 -1.40
C TRP A 155 12.48 21.45 -0.99
N TYR A 156 11.74 20.43 -1.43
CA TYR A 156 10.33 20.28 -1.10
C TYR A 156 10.12 20.08 0.41
N SER A 157 10.83 19.16 1.05
CA SER A 157 10.72 18.94 2.49
C SER A 157 11.15 20.18 3.30
N ASP A 158 12.17 20.92 2.85
CA ASP A 158 12.57 22.19 3.47
C ASP A 158 11.49 23.27 3.32
N LEU A 159 10.84 23.37 2.15
CA LEU A 159 9.73 24.28 1.92
C LEU A 159 8.57 24.01 2.89
N LEU A 160 8.18 22.73 3.04
CA LEU A 160 7.14 22.34 3.98
C LEU A 160 7.52 22.69 5.42
N ALA A 161 8.76 22.37 5.83
CA ALA A 161 9.25 22.67 7.17
C ALA A 161 9.27 24.18 7.46
N ARG A 162 9.81 25.00 6.55
CA ARG A 162 9.85 26.47 6.68
C ARG A 162 8.45 27.08 6.81
N LEU A 163 7.47 26.51 6.13
CA LEU A 163 6.10 26.99 6.15
C LEU A 163 5.29 26.41 7.31
N GLY A 164 5.79 25.41 8.04
CA GLY A 164 5.03 24.71 9.08
C GLY A 164 3.91 23.87 8.50
N LEU A 165 4.08 23.40 7.26
CA LEU A 165 3.19 22.49 6.56
C LEU A 165 3.66 21.03 6.65
N LEU A 166 4.89 20.79 7.14
CA LEU A 166 5.42 19.45 7.36
C LEU A 166 4.77 18.85 8.62
N GLY A 167 4.18 17.66 8.48
CA GLY A 167 3.64 16.89 9.59
C GLY A 167 4.71 16.39 10.56
N ASP A 168 4.30 16.06 11.79
CA ASP A 168 5.22 15.55 12.83
C ASP A 168 5.79 14.15 12.51
N ASP A 169 5.12 13.40 11.65
CA ASP A 169 5.41 12.03 11.21
C ASP A 169 5.83 11.95 9.74
N GLU A 170 5.96 13.08 9.05
CA GLU A 170 6.33 13.12 7.63
C GLU A 170 7.85 12.94 7.41
N GLU A 171 8.17 12.41 6.23
CA GLU A 171 9.54 12.20 5.77
C GLU A 171 10.27 13.51 5.49
N ILE A 172 11.52 13.59 5.92
CA ILE A 172 12.45 14.64 5.51
C ILE A 172 13.48 14.06 4.55
N TYR A 173 13.62 14.66 3.38
CA TYR A 173 14.62 14.26 2.39
C TYR A 173 15.93 15.00 2.62
N LEU A 174 17.04 14.28 2.49
CA LEU A 174 18.38 14.81 2.78
C LEU A 174 19.33 14.60 1.60
N MET A 175 20.43 15.36 1.56
CA MET A 175 21.55 15.04 0.67
C MET A 175 22.61 14.27 1.47
N PRO A 176 23.29 13.29 0.84
CA PRO A 176 24.47 12.66 1.45
C PRO A 176 25.51 13.73 1.81
N ASP A 177 26.08 13.64 3.00
CA ASP A 177 27.21 14.47 3.41
C ASP A 177 28.54 13.73 3.21
N ASP A 178 29.66 14.37 3.57
CA ASP A 178 31.00 13.80 3.42
C ASP A 178 31.26 12.59 4.34
N ALA A 179 30.43 12.37 5.37
CA ALA A 179 30.53 11.25 6.28
C ALA A 179 29.67 10.05 5.84
N SER A 180 28.63 10.29 5.03
CA SER A 180 27.79 9.27 4.45
C SER A 180 28.54 8.42 3.41
N VAL A 181 28.25 7.12 3.38
CA VAL A 181 28.58 6.27 2.23
C VAL A 181 27.93 6.82 0.97
N SER A 182 28.56 6.58 -0.19
CA SER A 182 27.95 7.03 -1.45
C SER A 182 26.66 6.25 -1.74
N PRO A 183 25.72 6.81 -2.51
CA PRO A 183 24.51 6.10 -2.91
C PRO A 183 24.79 4.77 -3.60
N GLU A 184 25.83 4.70 -4.43
CA GLU A 184 26.24 3.45 -5.10
C GLU A 184 26.68 2.40 -4.09
N ALA A 185 27.44 2.79 -3.07
CA ALA A 185 27.86 1.87 -2.01
C ALA A 185 26.67 1.38 -1.16
N ALA A 186 25.66 2.23 -0.94
CA ALA A 186 24.42 1.84 -0.26
C ALA A 186 23.59 0.87 -1.11
N VAL A 187 23.47 1.10 -2.42
CA VAL A 187 22.83 0.17 -3.37
C VAL A 187 23.54 -1.18 -3.37
N ASP A 188 24.88 -1.18 -3.40
CA ASP A 188 25.68 -2.42 -3.37
C ASP A 188 25.53 -3.17 -2.03
N ALA A 189 25.34 -2.46 -0.92
CA ALA A 189 25.04 -3.07 0.37
C ALA A 189 23.64 -3.72 0.38
N ALA A 190 22.63 -3.03 -0.15
CA ALA A 190 21.28 -3.55 -0.27
C ALA A 190 21.23 -4.82 -1.15
N ARG A 191 21.89 -4.79 -2.32
CA ARG A 191 21.96 -5.94 -3.24
C ARG A 191 22.55 -7.16 -2.56
N ARG A 192 23.72 -7.01 -1.92
CA ARG A 192 24.38 -8.12 -1.20
C ARG A 192 23.50 -8.68 -0.09
N ALA A 193 22.83 -7.83 0.67
CA ALA A 193 21.95 -8.31 1.74
C ALA A 193 20.75 -9.10 1.23
N VAL A 194 20.16 -8.71 0.09
CA VAL A 194 19.08 -9.48 -0.55
C VAL A 194 19.62 -10.79 -1.14
N GLU A 195 20.77 -10.75 -1.83
CA GLU A 195 21.41 -11.95 -2.38
C GLU A 195 21.74 -12.97 -1.28
N ASP A 196 22.33 -12.52 -0.17
CA ASP A 196 22.64 -13.36 0.99
C ASP A 196 21.36 -13.90 1.65
N ALA A 197 20.36 -13.04 1.88
CA ALA A 197 19.11 -13.42 2.53
C ALA A 197 18.35 -14.48 1.73
N TYR A 198 18.32 -14.39 0.40
CA TYR A 198 17.59 -15.32 -0.46
C TYR A 198 18.49 -16.41 -1.09
N ALA A 199 19.75 -16.52 -0.67
CA ALA A 199 20.74 -17.44 -1.22
C ALA A 199 20.83 -17.39 -2.76
N LEU A 200 20.75 -16.18 -3.31
CA LEU A 200 20.93 -15.93 -4.74
C LEU A 200 22.41 -16.06 -5.11
N GLY A 201 22.69 -16.21 -6.41
CA GLY A 201 24.06 -16.14 -6.90
C GLY A 201 24.66 -14.76 -6.66
N GLU A 202 25.98 -14.70 -6.45
CA GLU A 202 26.72 -13.43 -6.41
C GLU A 202 26.43 -12.64 -7.68
N HIS A 203 26.13 -11.34 -7.54
CA HIS A 203 25.78 -10.45 -8.66
C HIS A 203 24.48 -10.81 -9.39
N ALA A 204 23.60 -11.61 -8.78
CA ALA A 204 22.29 -11.92 -9.35
C ALA A 204 21.45 -10.66 -9.57
N LEU A 205 21.64 -9.61 -8.76
CA LEU A 205 20.89 -8.37 -8.83
C LEU A 205 21.60 -7.25 -9.61
N ASP A 206 22.74 -7.54 -10.27
CA ASP A 206 23.53 -6.52 -10.96
C ASP A 206 22.74 -5.79 -12.07
N GLY A 207 21.86 -6.53 -12.75
CA GLY A 207 21.00 -6.04 -13.83
C GLY A 207 19.68 -5.41 -13.38
N CYS A 208 19.38 -5.42 -12.08
CA CYS A 208 18.16 -4.80 -11.54
C CYS A 208 18.25 -3.28 -11.59
N GLU A 209 17.12 -2.63 -11.83
CA GLU A 209 17.03 -1.18 -11.64
C GLU A 209 17.09 -0.89 -10.13
N ALA A 210 17.82 0.15 -9.75
CA ALA A 210 17.93 0.58 -8.37
C ALA A 210 17.64 2.08 -8.29
N SER A 211 16.68 2.44 -7.45
CA SER A 211 16.48 3.83 -7.02
C SER A 211 16.86 3.96 -5.55
N TRP A 212 17.23 5.17 -5.16
CA TRP A 212 17.60 5.48 -3.79
C TRP A 212 17.08 6.86 -3.43
N ASP A 213 16.62 6.99 -2.19
CA ASP A 213 16.33 8.27 -1.56
C ASP A 213 16.99 8.30 -0.18
N LEU A 214 17.64 9.40 0.17
CA LEU A 214 18.12 9.59 1.54
C LEU A 214 17.04 10.33 2.34
N ARG A 215 16.56 9.69 3.41
CA ARG A 215 15.42 10.15 4.20
C ARG A 215 15.72 10.10 5.69
N ALA A 216 14.97 10.86 6.47
CA ALA A 216 14.91 10.75 7.91
C ALA A 216 13.46 10.92 8.38
N TYR A 217 13.13 10.26 9.50
CA TYR A 217 11.86 10.44 10.19
C TYR A 217 12.12 10.89 11.62
N LYS A 218 11.06 11.31 12.29
CA LYS A 218 11.08 11.45 13.74
C LYS A 218 11.48 10.13 14.39
N ASP A 219 12.47 10.19 15.27
CA ASP A 219 13.00 9.06 16.05
C ASP A 219 13.62 7.91 15.21
N VAL A 220 13.83 8.11 13.91
CA VAL A 220 14.53 7.15 13.03
C VAL A 220 15.79 7.82 12.45
N PRO A 221 16.97 7.19 12.55
CA PRO A 221 18.18 7.71 11.95
C PRO A 221 18.05 7.96 10.44
N ALA A 222 18.85 8.90 9.92
CA ALA A 222 18.96 9.11 8.49
C ALA A 222 19.42 7.83 7.79
N HIS A 223 18.75 7.47 6.69
CA HIS A 223 18.98 6.23 5.98
C HIS A 223 18.62 6.36 4.50
N TYR A 224 19.33 5.61 3.67
CA TYR A 224 18.96 5.37 2.30
C TYR A 224 17.80 4.36 2.27
N LEU A 225 16.70 4.71 1.63
CA LEU A 225 15.71 3.75 1.18
C LEU A 225 16.10 3.34 -0.25
N ILE A 226 16.60 2.11 -0.39
CA ILE A 226 16.96 1.53 -1.69
C ILE A 226 15.79 0.70 -2.18
N VAL A 227 15.31 0.97 -3.39
CA VAL A 227 14.32 0.11 -4.06
C VAL A 227 15.01 -0.60 -5.22
N LEU A 228 15.07 -1.93 -5.15
CA LEU A 228 15.58 -2.77 -6.23
C LEU A 228 14.41 -3.35 -6.99
N THR A 229 14.36 -3.10 -8.30
CA THR A 229 13.26 -3.52 -9.18
C THR A 229 13.78 -4.46 -10.26
N ALA A 230 13.13 -5.61 -10.39
CA ALA A 230 13.34 -6.60 -11.44
C ALA A 230 11.98 -7.02 -12.02
N ASP A 231 11.76 -6.73 -13.30
CA ASP A 231 10.46 -6.93 -13.96
C ASP A 231 9.31 -6.25 -13.19
N GLU A 232 8.34 -7.00 -12.68
CA GLU A 232 7.20 -6.51 -11.88
C GLU A 232 7.41 -6.66 -10.36
N VAL A 233 8.59 -7.12 -9.93
CA VAL A 233 8.91 -7.34 -8.51
C VAL A 233 9.86 -6.27 -8.02
N SER A 234 9.49 -5.62 -6.91
CA SER A 234 10.37 -4.71 -6.20
C SER A 234 10.61 -5.19 -4.77
N CYS A 235 11.81 -4.91 -4.26
CA CYS A 235 12.12 -5.04 -2.84
C CYS A 235 12.74 -3.72 -2.35
N SER A 236 12.45 -3.38 -1.10
CA SER A 236 12.95 -2.16 -0.47
C SER A 236 13.86 -2.52 0.69
N VAL A 237 15.00 -1.85 0.79
CA VAL A 237 16.01 -2.09 1.82
C VAL A 237 16.43 -0.75 2.41
N ALA A 238 16.34 -0.64 3.74
CA ALA A 238 16.88 0.51 4.46
C ALA A 238 18.37 0.30 4.75
N VAL A 239 19.20 1.28 4.40
CA VAL A 239 20.66 1.25 4.60
C VAL A 239 21.07 2.53 5.32
N GLY A 240 21.73 2.41 6.47
CA GLY A 240 22.22 3.56 7.22
C GLY A 240 23.23 4.38 6.42
N THR A 241 23.46 5.63 6.83
CA THR A 241 24.47 6.49 6.20
C THR A 241 25.90 5.94 6.34
N ASP A 242 26.14 4.97 7.22
CA ASP A 242 27.41 4.24 7.37
C ASP A 242 27.51 2.98 6.49
N GLY A 243 26.48 2.67 5.70
CA GLY A 243 26.42 1.50 4.82
C GLY A 243 25.97 0.20 5.49
N HIS A 244 25.58 0.24 6.77
CA HIS A 244 24.95 -0.90 7.45
C HIS A 244 23.51 -1.10 6.98
N VAL A 245 23.09 -2.34 6.75
CA VAL A 245 21.71 -2.66 6.37
C VAL A 245 20.85 -2.70 7.61
N MET A 246 19.90 -1.78 7.69
CA MET A 246 19.06 -1.59 8.86
C MET A 246 18.08 -2.75 9.05
N SER A 247 17.72 -2.97 10.31
CA SER A 247 16.88 -4.06 10.80
C SER A 247 15.86 -3.56 11.81
N SER A 248 15.02 -4.47 12.32
CA SER A 248 14.07 -4.15 13.39
C SER A 248 14.72 -3.66 14.68
N ALA A 249 16.02 -3.98 14.87
CA ALA A 249 16.82 -3.51 16.00
C ALA A 249 17.24 -2.04 15.88
N ASP A 250 17.32 -1.51 14.66
CA ASP A 250 17.69 -0.13 14.38
C ASP A 250 16.47 0.80 14.44
N ALA A 251 15.36 0.36 13.84
CA ALA A 251 14.05 1.02 13.96
C ALA A 251 12.92 0.01 13.75
N PRO A 252 11.82 0.05 14.54
CA PRO A 252 10.72 -0.92 14.44
C PRO A 252 10.00 -0.97 13.08
N LEU A 253 10.16 0.08 12.27
CA LEU A 253 9.55 0.19 10.94
C LEU A 253 10.34 -0.56 9.86
N PHE A 254 11.59 -0.95 10.14
CA PHE A 254 12.43 -1.61 9.16
C PHE A 254 12.59 -3.09 9.47
N LEU A 255 12.59 -3.88 8.41
CA LEU A 255 13.00 -5.27 8.42
C LEU A 255 14.19 -5.38 7.47
N SER A 256 15.26 -6.00 7.93
CA SER A 256 16.34 -6.43 7.04
C SER A 256 15.80 -7.49 6.08
N PRO A 257 16.42 -7.70 4.90
CA PRO A 257 16.00 -8.75 3.97
C PRO A 257 15.95 -10.16 4.60
N ALA A 258 16.82 -10.43 5.58
CA ALA A 258 16.82 -11.68 6.33
C ALA A 258 15.60 -11.80 7.27
N GLU A 259 15.26 -10.74 8.00
CA GLU A 259 14.06 -10.71 8.86
C GLU A 259 12.78 -10.75 8.03
N GLU A 260 12.73 -10.06 6.89
CA GLU A 260 11.59 -10.10 5.98
C GLU A 260 11.41 -11.52 5.40
N ARG A 261 12.49 -12.18 4.98
CA ARG A 261 12.43 -13.58 4.57
C ARG A 261 11.94 -14.49 5.69
N GLU A 262 12.49 -14.38 6.89
CA GLU A 262 12.08 -15.20 8.03
C GLU A 262 10.60 -14.94 8.38
N GLN A 263 10.15 -13.69 8.31
CA GLN A 263 8.75 -13.35 8.50
C GLN A 263 7.86 -13.95 7.40
N ARG A 264 8.26 -13.86 6.13
CA ARG A 264 7.53 -14.50 5.02
C ARG A 264 7.48 -16.01 5.18
N GLU A 265 8.56 -16.65 5.64
CA GLU A 265 8.57 -18.09 5.96
C GLU A 265 7.59 -18.40 7.09
N ARG A 266 7.56 -17.61 8.16
CA ARG A 266 6.55 -17.76 9.23
C ARG A 266 5.12 -17.53 8.72
N ASP A 267 4.91 -16.49 7.93
CA ASP A 267 3.60 -16.09 7.42
C ASP A 267 3.08 -17.05 6.33
N ALA A 268 3.96 -17.68 5.56
CA ALA A 268 3.62 -18.76 4.63
C ALA A 268 2.97 -19.95 5.34
N TYR A 269 3.21 -20.11 6.65
CA TYR A 269 2.60 -21.14 7.48
C TYR A 269 1.39 -20.63 8.27
N ARG A 270 0.93 -19.39 8.00
CA ARG A 270 -0.22 -18.78 8.67
C ARG A 270 -1.53 -19.02 7.93
N LEU A 271 -1.47 -19.28 6.62
CA LEU A 271 -2.61 -19.64 5.78
C LEU A 271 -2.30 -20.94 5.02
N ASP A 272 -3.09 -21.98 5.27
CA ASP A 272 -3.03 -23.24 4.52
C ASP A 272 -3.81 -23.10 3.19
N GLU A 273 -3.08 -22.77 2.12
CA GLU A 273 -3.67 -22.51 0.79
C GLU A 273 -4.41 -23.72 0.21
N GLU A 274 -3.96 -24.94 0.51
CA GLU A 274 -4.62 -26.17 0.05
C GLU A 274 -5.97 -26.33 0.76
N VAL A 275 -5.98 -26.17 2.10
CA VAL A 275 -7.22 -26.18 2.89
C VAL A 275 -8.17 -25.08 2.41
N ALA A 276 -7.68 -23.86 2.20
CA ALA A 276 -8.49 -22.75 1.70
C ALA A 276 -9.11 -23.05 0.33
N SER A 277 -8.33 -23.65 -0.58
CA SER A 277 -8.78 -24.04 -1.92
C SER A 277 -9.86 -25.13 -1.88
N VAL A 278 -9.72 -26.14 -1.00
CA VAL A 278 -10.72 -27.20 -0.82
C VAL A 278 -12.03 -26.63 -0.27
N ILE A 279 -11.97 -25.73 0.71
CA ILE A 279 -13.15 -25.04 1.25
C ILE A 279 -13.85 -24.24 0.15
N GLN A 280 -13.09 -23.49 -0.65
CA GLN A 280 -13.63 -22.68 -1.74
C GLN A 280 -14.31 -23.54 -2.82
N ALA A 281 -13.67 -24.63 -3.23
CA ALA A 281 -14.22 -25.56 -4.21
C ALA A 281 -15.55 -26.17 -3.73
N TYR A 282 -15.60 -26.65 -2.48
CA TYR A 282 -16.83 -27.17 -1.88
C TYR A 282 -17.92 -26.09 -1.82
N SER A 283 -17.56 -24.89 -1.38
CA SER A 283 -18.51 -23.77 -1.25
C SER A 283 -19.13 -23.40 -2.59
N LEU A 284 -18.34 -23.37 -3.67
CA LEU A 284 -18.82 -23.09 -5.02
C LEU A 284 -19.76 -24.19 -5.53
N GLU A 285 -19.40 -25.46 -5.33
CA GLU A 285 -20.21 -26.62 -5.75
C GLU A 285 -21.55 -26.68 -5.04
N HIS A 286 -21.58 -26.34 -3.75
CA HIS A 286 -22.76 -26.41 -2.89
C HIS A 286 -23.54 -25.09 -2.82
N GLY A 287 -23.09 -24.04 -3.52
CA GLY A 287 -23.75 -22.74 -3.55
C GLY A 287 -23.74 -22.00 -2.20
N LEU A 288 -22.72 -22.24 -1.37
CA LEU A 288 -22.53 -21.54 -0.11
C LEU A 288 -22.05 -20.11 -0.38
N THR A 289 -22.74 -19.13 0.19
CA THR A 289 -22.37 -17.71 0.09
C THR A 289 -21.86 -17.22 1.44
N GLY A 290 -20.72 -16.53 1.42
CA GLY A 290 -20.06 -16.05 2.64
C GLY A 290 -19.27 -17.13 3.38
N SER A 291 -19.10 -16.96 4.69
CA SER A 291 -18.31 -17.87 5.51
C SER A 291 -19.02 -19.21 5.72
N TRP A 292 -18.33 -20.32 5.48
CA TRP A 292 -18.87 -21.67 5.67
C TRP A 292 -19.18 -22.01 7.15
N PHE A 293 -18.71 -21.20 8.12
CA PHE A 293 -19.17 -21.31 9.52
C PHE A 293 -20.66 -21.02 9.68
N HIS A 294 -21.27 -20.32 8.72
CA HIS A 294 -22.72 -20.09 8.62
C HIS A 294 -23.45 -21.16 7.81
N ALA A 295 -22.74 -22.11 7.19
CA ALA A 295 -23.34 -23.21 6.44
C ALA A 295 -24.09 -24.18 7.37
N SER A 296 -24.87 -25.11 6.79
CA SER A 296 -25.58 -26.14 7.56
C SER A 296 -24.62 -27.01 8.39
N LEU A 297 -25.12 -27.72 9.40
CA LEU A 297 -24.26 -28.63 10.18
C LEU A 297 -23.70 -29.75 9.30
N GLU A 298 -24.48 -30.19 8.30
CA GLU A 298 -24.09 -31.16 7.30
C GLU A 298 -22.94 -30.66 6.43
N ASP A 299 -23.02 -29.42 5.92
CA ASP A 299 -21.97 -28.82 5.11
C ASP A 299 -20.71 -28.58 5.96
N GLN A 300 -20.86 -28.06 7.17
CA GLN A 300 -19.74 -27.86 8.11
C GLN A 300 -19.02 -29.18 8.40
N PHE A 301 -19.77 -30.26 8.67
CA PHE A 301 -19.20 -31.59 8.90
C PHE A 301 -18.53 -32.16 7.65
N ALA A 302 -19.12 -31.97 6.48
CA ALA A 302 -18.54 -32.42 5.21
C ALA A 302 -17.22 -31.69 4.92
N ILE A 303 -17.20 -30.36 5.02
CA ILE A 303 -16.00 -29.54 4.84
C ILE A 303 -14.92 -29.97 5.82
N TYR A 304 -15.25 -30.10 7.11
CA TYR A 304 -14.30 -30.54 8.13
C TYR A 304 -13.65 -31.90 7.79
N ASN A 305 -14.45 -32.89 7.36
CA ASN A 305 -13.91 -34.20 6.99
C ASN A 305 -13.02 -34.17 5.74
N LEU A 306 -13.26 -33.23 4.82
CA LEU A 306 -12.41 -33.04 3.63
C LEU A 306 -11.05 -32.46 4.01
N ILE A 307 -11.03 -31.43 4.85
CA ILE A 307 -9.80 -30.67 5.15
C ILE A 307 -8.97 -31.27 6.29
N ARG A 308 -9.59 -31.95 7.25
CA ARG A 308 -8.88 -32.54 8.40
C ARG A 308 -7.68 -33.42 8.03
N PRO A 309 -7.75 -34.37 7.07
CA PRO A 309 -6.59 -35.17 6.71
C PRO A 309 -5.45 -34.32 6.11
N ILE A 310 -5.80 -33.30 5.31
CA ILE A 310 -4.84 -32.36 4.70
C ILE A 310 -4.12 -31.58 5.79
N ILE A 311 -4.86 -31.03 6.76
CA ILE A 311 -4.28 -30.32 7.90
C ILE A 311 -3.29 -31.21 8.67
N LEU A 312 -3.66 -32.46 8.96
CA LEU A 312 -2.79 -33.38 9.69
C LEU A 312 -1.53 -33.78 8.91
N GLU A 313 -1.63 -33.93 7.59
CA GLU A 313 -0.49 -34.18 6.71
C GLU A 313 0.44 -32.95 6.69
N ASN A 314 -0.10 -31.76 6.46
CA ASN A 314 0.66 -30.51 6.47
C ASN A 314 1.36 -30.26 7.82
N MET A 315 0.68 -30.52 8.94
CA MET A 315 1.27 -30.44 10.28
C MET A 315 2.42 -31.45 10.49
N ALA A 316 2.33 -32.64 9.88
CA ALA A 316 3.36 -33.67 10.00
C ALA A 316 4.59 -33.37 9.13
N GLU A 317 4.39 -32.79 7.95
CA GLU A 317 5.44 -32.42 7.02
C GLU A 317 6.14 -31.11 7.42
N ASN A 318 5.44 -30.23 8.13
CA ASN A 318 5.91 -28.89 8.47
C ASN A 318 5.93 -28.63 9.99
N PRO A 319 7.11 -28.68 10.62
CA PRO A 319 7.28 -28.37 12.04
C PRO A 319 6.91 -26.94 12.47
N LEU A 320 6.76 -26.01 11.52
CA LEU A 320 6.39 -24.61 11.75
C LEU A 320 4.93 -24.31 11.39
N TYR A 321 4.11 -25.33 11.12
CA TYR A 321 2.70 -25.15 10.80
C TYR A 321 1.98 -24.32 11.87
N SER A 322 1.38 -23.19 11.46
CA SER A 322 0.83 -22.20 12.38
C SER A 322 -0.51 -21.62 11.91
N ASP A 323 -1.16 -22.26 10.93
CA ASP A 323 -2.48 -21.85 10.48
C ASP A 323 -3.47 -22.01 11.63
N ARG A 324 -3.94 -20.86 12.13
CA ARG A 324 -4.73 -20.80 13.35
C ARG A 324 -6.09 -21.45 13.19
N GLN A 325 -6.70 -21.36 12.01
CA GLN A 325 -8.01 -21.93 11.76
C GLN A 325 -7.91 -23.46 11.72
N SER A 326 -6.93 -23.97 10.98
CA SER A 326 -6.66 -25.39 10.88
C SER A 326 -6.30 -26.00 12.23
N LEU A 327 -5.41 -25.36 13.00
CA LEU A 327 -5.08 -25.79 14.36
C LEU A 327 -6.32 -25.80 15.28
N TYR A 328 -7.17 -24.77 15.21
CA TYR A 328 -8.43 -24.74 15.96
C TYR A 328 -9.35 -25.91 15.59
N LEU A 329 -9.49 -26.23 14.30
CA LEU A 329 -10.36 -27.30 13.82
C LEU A 329 -9.86 -28.69 14.24
N ILE A 330 -8.55 -28.88 14.37
CA ILE A 330 -7.98 -30.14 14.91
C ILE A 330 -8.37 -30.34 16.37
N ASP A 331 -8.35 -29.27 17.18
CA ASP A 331 -8.74 -29.32 18.59
C ASP A 331 -10.27 -29.35 18.80
N HIS A 332 -11.03 -28.94 17.79
CA HIS A 332 -12.49 -28.85 17.83
C HIS A 332 -13.11 -29.66 16.69
N PRO A 333 -13.09 -31.00 16.76
CA PRO A 333 -13.58 -31.85 15.70
C PRO A 333 -15.09 -31.66 15.51
N TYR A 334 -15.52 -31.33 14.30
CA TYR A 334 -16.93 -31.16 13.99
C TYR A 334 -17.62 -32.51 13.83
N GLY A 335 -18.87 -32.57 14.26
CA GLY A 335 -19.73 -33.74 14.14
C GLY A 335 -21.16 -33.38 13.77
N LEU A 336 -22.04 -34.36 13.86
CA LEU A 336 -23.48 -34.19 13.72
C LEU A 336 -24.19 -34.61 15.02
N PRO A 337 -25.30 -33.95 15.37
CA PRO A 337 -26.12 -34.33 16.52
C PRO A 337 -26.61 -35.77 16.41
N ASP A 338 -26.50 -36.53 17.50
CA ASP A 338 -27.11 -37.85 17.62
C ASP A 338 -28.55 -37.76 18.15
N ALA A 339 -29.18 -38.91 18.39
CA ALA A 339 -30.57 -38.97 18.86
C ALA A 339 -30.76 -38.49 20.31
N ASP A 340 -29.68 -38.45 21.09
CA ASP A 340 -29.68 -38.04 22.50
C ASP A 340 -29.29 -36.55 22.65
N ALA A 341 -28.85 -35.91 21.57
CA ALA A 341 -28.50 -34.50 21.54
C ALA A 341 -29.73 -33.59 21.71
N LEU A 342 -29.56 -32.55 22.52
CA LEU A 342 -30.47 -31.43 22.68
C LEU A 342 -30.76 -30.83 21.30
N PRO A 343 -32.04 -30.65 20.92
CA PRO A 343 -32.38 -30.05 19.63
C PRO A 343 -31.76 -28.66 19.45
N LEU A 344 -31.30 -28.36 18.23
CA LEU A 344 -30.59 -27.10 17.93
C LEU A 344 -31.39 -25.86 18.34
N ASP A 345 -32.70 -25.82 18.07
CA ASP A 345 -33.55 -24.68 18.43
C ASP A 345 -33.62 -24.47 19.96
N GLU A 346 -33.59 -25.56 20.74
CA GLU A 346 -33.55 -25.49 22.20
C GLU A 346 -32.19 -25.00 22.71
N ALA A 347 -31.10 -25.46 22.09
CA ALA A 347 -29.75 -25.00 22.38
C ALA A 347 -29.58 -23.51 22.06
N ILE A 348 -30.10 -23.04 20.91
CA ILE A 348 -30.11 -21.62 20.52
C ILE A 348 -30.90 -20.78 21.53
N ALA A 349 -32.10 -21.23 21.89
CA ALA A 349 -32.91 -20.52 22.87
C ALA A 349 -32.23 -20.47 24.25
N LEU A 350 -31.49 -21.52 24.63
CA LEU A 350 -30.69 -21.53 25.85
C LEU A 350 -29.49 -20.59 25.77
N ALA A 351 -28.78 -20.53 24.64
CA ALA A 351 -27.66 -19.63 24.42
C ALA A 351 -28.10 -18.15 24.48
N LEU A 352 -29.17 -17.77 23.78
CA LEU A 352 -29.72 -16.41 23.81
C LEU A 352 -30.14 -15.98 25.22
N ARG A 353 -30.84 -16.86 25.95
CA ARG A 353 -31.20 -16.60 27.36
C ARG A 353 -29.97 -16.39 28.22
N THR A 354 -28.96 -17.24 28.06
CA THR A 354 -27.72 -17.19 28.86
C THR A 354 -26.94 -15.91 28.58
N ALA A 355 -26.73 -15.55 27.31
CA ALA A 355 -26.05 -14.33 26.92
C ALA A 355 -26.79 -13.07 27.41
N ALA A 356 -28.12 -13.01 27.25
CA ALA A 356 -28.92 -11.89 27.72
C ALA A 356 -28.92 -11.73 29.25
N GLN A 357 -28.95 -12.86 29.98
CA GLN A 357 -28.82 -12.84 31.44
C GLN A 357 -27.44 -12.37 31.88
N ALA A 358 -26.38 -12.87 31.25
CA ALA A 358 -25.00 -12.49 31.57
C ALA A 358 -24.73 -11.00 31.27
N ALA A 359 -25.25 -10.48 30.16
CA ALA A 359 -25.17 -9.07 29.80
C ALA A 359 -26.18 -8.18 30.55
N ASN A 360 -27.12 -8.75 31.32
CA ASN A 360 -28.21 -8.06 31.99
C ASN A 360 -29.05 -7.16 31.04
N VAL A 361 -29.43 -7.72 29.89
CA VAL A 361 -30.21 -7.05 28.84
C VAL A 361 -31.39 -7.90 28.37
N SER A 362 -32.24 -7.31 27.53
CA SER A 362 -33.28 -8.06 26.81
C SER A 362 -32.67 -8.95 25.73
N GLN A 363 -33.21 -10.15 25.54
CA GLN A 363 -32.86 -11.04 24.41
C GLN A 363 -33.10 -10.38 23.05
N SER A 364 -34.03 -9.42 22.96
CA SER A 364 -34.32 -8.69 21.72
C SER A 364 -33.16 -7.85 21.20
N LEU A 365 -32.11 -7.64 21.99
CA LEU A 365 -30.88 -6.96 21.55
C LEU A 365 -29.89 -7.90 20.86
N PHE A 366 -30.21 -9.19 20.74
CA PHE A 366 -29.46 -10.16 19.95
C PHE A 366 -30.19 -10.47 18.64
N SER A 367 -29.42 -10.67 17.58
CA SER A 367 -29.91 -10.97 16.23
C SER A 367 -30.16 -12.46 16.04
N ASP A 368 -30.96 -12.78 15.03
CA ASP A 368 -31.16 -14.15 14.55
C ASP A 368 -29.98 -14.67 13.68
N ASP A 369 -28.98 -13.83 13.40
CA ASP A 369 -27.71 -14.24 12.80
C ASP A 369 -26.84 -14.96 13.84
N ILE A 370 -26.92 -16.30 13.81
CA ILE A 370 -26.38 -17.20 14.83
C ILE A 370 -25.43 -18.20 14.19
N ILE A 371 -24.20 -18.25 14.68
CA ILE A 371 -23.24 -19.27 14.31
C ILE A 371 -23.43 -20.47 15.25
N ARG A 372 -23.41 -21.66 14.69
CA ARG A 372 -23.67 -22.92 15.40
C ARG A 372 -22.71 -23.99 14.93
N HIS A 373 -22.06 -24.65 15.89
CA HIS A 373 -21.19 -25.78 15.67
C HIS A 373 -21.55 -26.91 16.63
N TYR A 374 -21.43 -28.15 16.14
CA TYR A 374 -21.54 -29.35 16.96
C TYR A 374 -20.16 -29.99 17.06
N ILE A 375 -19.56 -29.94 18.26
CA ILE A 375 -18.17 -30.34 18.50
C ILE A 375 -18.15 -31.69 19.23
N VAL A 376 -17.34 -32.63 18.74
CA VAL A 376 -17.23 -34.01 19.26
C VAL A 376 -15.79 -34.31 19.67
N ALA A 377 -15.22 -33.46 20.52
CA ALA A 377 -13.88 -33.66 21.07
C ALA A 377 -13.86 -34.86 22.06
N ASP A 378 -14.90 -34.97 22.89
CA ASP A 378 -15.22 -36.15 23.69
C ASP A 378 -16.58 -36.70 23.26
N SER A 379 -16.61 -37.94 22.77
CA SER A 379 -17.85 -38.58 22.33
C SER A 379 -18.86 -38.80 23.47
N ALA A 380 -18.41 -38.77 24.73
CA ALA A 380 -19.29 -38.89 25.89
C ALA A 380 -19.91 -37.54 26.32
N GLN A 381 -19.37 -36.42 25.83
CA GLN A 381 -19.82 -35.06 26.15
C GLN A 381 -19.69 -34.17 24.89
N PRO A 382 -20.49 -34.43 23.84
CA PRO A 382 -20.52 -33.54 22.68
C PRO A 382 -21.03 -32.16 23.09
N LEU A 383 -20.56 -31.11 22.40
CA LEU A 383 -20.88 -29.73 22.74
C LEU A 383 -21.60 -29.02 21.60
N TRP A 384 -22.65 -28.29 21.94
CA TRP A 384 -23.12 -27.17 21.13
C TRP A 384 -22.26 -25.95 21.43
N LYS A 385 -21.61 -25.40 20.40
CA LYS A 385 -21.01 -24.06 20.45
C LYS A 385 -21.88 -23.10 19.66
N ILE A 386 -22.48 -22.13 20.35
CA ILE A 386 -23.41 -21.18 19.76
C ILE A 386 -22.90 -19.77 19.99
N VAL A 387 -22.71 -19.04 18.89
CA VAL A 387 -22.34 -17.62 18.95
C VAL A 387 -23.53 -16.78 18.56
N VAL A 388 -23.90 -15.87 19.45
CA VAL A 388 -24.99 -14.91 19.25
C VAL A 388 -24.43 -13.52 19.03
N SER A 389 -24.89 -12.88 17.97
CA SER A 389 -24.49 -11.52 17.60
C SER A 389 -25.50 -10.49 18.11
N PRO A 390 -25.06 -9.28 18.49
CA PRO A 390 -25.98 -8.20 18.83
C PRO A 390 -26.66 -7.64 17.56
N THR A 391 -27.89 -7.13 17.72
CA THR A 391 -28.53 -6.26 16.71
C THR A 391 -27.79 -4.93 16.60
N GLU A 392 -28.19 -4.07 15.66
CA GLU A 392 -27.66 -2.70 15.58
C GLU A 392 -27.91 -1.92 16.88
N GLU A 393 -29.14 -1.96 17.39
CA GLU A 393 -29.50 -1.38 18.70
C GLU A 393 -28.66 -1.99 19.85
N GLY A 394 -28.40 -3.29 19.80
CA GLY A 394 -27.53 -3.97 20.76
C GLY A 394 -26.09 -3.45 20.72
N ARG A 395 -25.54 -3.21 19.53
CA ARG A 395 -24.19 -2.64 19.34
C ARG A 395 -24.10 -1.21 19.85
N GLU A 396 -25.12 -0.38 19.57
CA GLU A 396 -25.20 0.99 20.12
C GLU A 396 -25.27 1.00 21.64
N ALA A 397 -25.91 -0.02 22.24
CA ALA A 397 -25.92 -0.25 23.67
C ALA A 397 -24.61 -0.84 24.24
N GLY A 398 -23.58 -1.02 23.41
CA GLY A 398 -22.27 -1.51 23.80
C GLY A 398 -22.15 -3.03 23.92
N LEU A 399 -23.11 -3.80 23.40
CA LEU A 399 -23.03 -5.27 23.37
C LEU A 399 -22.03 -5.74 22.29
N THR A 400 -21.37 -6.84 22.61
CA THR A 400 -20.49 -7.58 21.69
C THR A 400 -21.09 -8.96 21.39
N GLN A 401 -20.43 -9.73 20.53
CA GLN A 401 -20.77 -11.15 20.35
C GLN A 401 -20.51 -11.95 21.63
N TRP A 402 -21.31 -13.00 21.83
CA TRP A 402 -21.20 -13.94 22.95
C TRP A 402 -21.11 -15.38 22.44
N LEU A 403 -20.18 -16.16 22.97
CA LEU A 403 -20.11 -17.61 22.79
C LEU A 403 -20.71 -18.30 24.01
N VAL A 404 -21.61 -19.25 23.77
CA VAL A 404 -22.15 -20.15 24.79
C VAL A 404 -21.84 -21.58 24.37
N GLU A 405 -21.15 -22.32 25.23
CA GLU A 405 -20.91 -23.75 25.08
C GLU A 405 -21.86 -24.52 25.99
N ILE A 406 -22.55 -25.50 25.41
CA ILE A 406 -23.60 -26.28 26.08
C ILE A 406 -23.30 -27.75 25.85
N ASP A 407 -23.26 -28.55 26.91
CA ASP A 407 -23.21 -30.00 26.79
C ASP A 407 -24.49 -30.48 26.07
N ALA A 408 -24.31 -31.12 24.94
CA ALA A 408 -25.40 -31.43 24.04
C ALA A 408 -26.29 -32.55 24.59
N HIS A 409 -25.82 -33.44 25.46
CA HIS A 409 -26.66 -34.52 26.01
C HIS A 409 -27.42 -34.10 27.27
N THR A 410 -26.87 -33.18 28.06
CA THR A 410 -27.43 -32.76 29.35
C THR A 410 -28.11 -31.40 29.31
N GLY A 411 -27.74 -30.54 28.37
CA GLY A 411 -28.15 -29.14 28.32
C GLY A 411 -27.47 -28.26 29.37
N GLU A 412 -26.42 -28.74 30.04
CA GLU A 412 -25.64 -27.94 30.98
C GLU A 412 -24.78 -26.90 30.22
N VAL A 413 -24.85 -25.64 30.63
CA VAL A 413 -23.98 -24.59 30.09
C VAL A 413 -22.59 -24.76 30.71
N THR A 414 -21.61 -25.14 29.90
CA THR A 414 -20.24 -25.41 30.35
C THR A 414 -19.35 -24.17 30.27
N ARG A 415 -19.66 -23.24 29.35
CA ARG A 415 -18.89 -22.00 29.16
C ARG A 415 -19.75 -20.86 28.62
N THR A 416 -19.44 -19.63 29.03
CA THR A 416 -20.03 -18.40 28.48
C THR A 416 -18.97 -17.31 28.44
N ILE A 417 -18.79 -16.67 27.30
CA ILE A 417 -17.75 -15.67 27.05
C ILE A 417 -18.34 -14.47 26.34
N ASP A 418 -18.06 -13.26 26.85
CA ASP A 418 -18.24 -12.01 26.12
C ASP A 418 -16.98 -11.67 25.31
N ARG A 419 -17.15 -10.96 24.19
CA ARG A 419 -16.03 -10.58 23.31
C ARG A 419 -15.28 -11.80 22.79
N VAL A 420 -16.05 -12.65 22.10
CA VAL A 420 -15.55 -13.66 21.18
C VAL A 420 -14.39 -13.06 20.38
N THR A 421 -13.18 -13.56 20.64
CA THR A 421 -12.00 -13.11 19.89
C THR A 421 -12.04 -13.71 18.50
N TYR A 422 -11.25 -13.16 17.58
CA TYR A 422 -11.11 -13.65 16.21
C TYR A 422 -11.04 -15.20 16.12
N LEU A 423 -10.39 -15.88 17.07
CA LEU A 423 -10.26 -17.35 17.15
C LEU A 423 -11.55 -18.11 17.50
N ASP A 424 -12.52 -17.46 18.15
CA ASP A 424 -13.76 -18.10 18.63
C ASP A 424 -14.89 -18.05 17.57
N THR A 425 -14.70 -17.33 16.45
CA THR A 425 -15.69 -17.18 15.35
C THR A 425 -15.15 -17.18 13.92
N TYR A 426 -13.84 -17.27 13.71
CA TYR A 426 -13.13 -16.72 12.54
C TYR A 426 -13.92 -16.65 11.22
N GLN A 427 -14.51 -15.48 10.95
CA GLN A 427 -14.82 -15.05 9.60
C GLN A 427 -13.56 -14.42 9.01
N HIS A 428 -13.05 -14.96 7.90
CA HIS A 428 -12.21 -14.22 6.97
C HIS A 428 -12.98 -14.13 5.64
N VAL A 429 -13.54 -12.94 5.37
CA VAL A 429 -13.84 -12.51 4.00
C VAL A 429 -13.21 -11.13 3.88
N ASP A 430 -11.88 -11.12 3.76
CA ASP A 430 -11.28 -10.07 2.93
C ASP A 430 -11.44 -10.54 1.49
N GLY A 431 -11.90 -9.62 0.65
CA GLY A 431 -12.38 -9.90 -0.70
C GLY A 431 -11.38 -10.67 -1.53
N PHE A 432 -11.83 -11.83 -2.04
CA PHE A 432 -11.34 -12.33 -3.31
C PHE A 432 -11.84 -11.38 -4.41
N VAL A 433 -11.02 -10.39 -4.74
CA VAL A 433 -11.06 -9.71 -6.04
C VAL A 433 -9.72 -10.02 -6.70
N TYR A 434 -9.75 -10.94 -7.66
CA TYR A 434 -8.84 -10.93 -8.82
C TYR A 434 -9.65 -10.53 -10.04
#